data_AF-A0A853FK27-F1
#
_entry.id   AF-A0A853FK27-F1
#
_cell.length_a   1.000
_cell.length_b   1.000
_cell.length_c   1.000
_cell.angle_alpha   90.00
_cell.angle_beta   90.00
_cell.angle_gamma   90.00
#
_symmetry.space_group_name_H-M   'P 1'
#
loop_
_entity.id
_entity.type
_entity.pdbx_description
1 polymer ?
#
loop_
_entity_poly.entity_id
_entity_poly.type
_entity_poly.pdbx_seq_one_letter_code
_entity_poly.pdbx_strand_id
1 'polypeptide(L)'
;MTRINCVPVQELSGPHLIAEYRELPRVFALADKAAARGNFTQPACYTLGKGHVLFFYTRLGYLVKRHGELIKEMKRRGYKPSFSGMKRQDFPGIPDEYWRDWQPSEDALNLNRQRIRERSPLA
;
A
#
# COMPACT_ATOMS: atom_id res chain seq x y z
N MET A 1 5.96 2.41 10.85
CA MET A 1 6.50 1.32 10.00
C MET A 1 5.49 1.17 8.89
N THR A 2 5.84 1.51 7.65
CA THR A 2 4.86 1.48 6.53
C THR A 2 4.33 0.06 6.31
N ARG A 3 3.02 -0.15 6.52
CA ARG A 3 2.33 -1.41 6.21
C ARG A 3 1.20 -1.17 5.21
N ILE A 4 1.28 -1.84 4.06
CA ILE A 4 0.25 -1.87 3.04
C ILE A 4 -0.48 -3.20 3.17
N ASN A 5 -1.75 -3.18 3.55
CA ASN A 5 -2.54 -4.40 3.55
C ASN A 5 -2.93 -4.76 2.11
N CYS A 6 -3.48 -5.95 1.90
CA CYS A 6 -4.04 -6.31 0.58
C CYS A 6 -5.45 -6.87 0.65
N VAL A 7 -6.04 -6.92 1.84
CA VAL A 7 -7.47 -7.23 2.03
C VAL A 7 -8.34 -6.09 1.49
N PRO A 8 -9.62 -6.38 1.17
CA PRO A 8 -10.63 -5.36 0.90
C PRO A 8 -10.63 -4.28 1.98
N VAL A 9 -10.72 -3.01 1.59
CA VAL A 9 -10.64 -1.87 2.52
C VAL A 9 -11.78 -1.87 3.54
N GLN A 10 -12.90 -2.52 3.22
CA GLN A 10 -14.05 -2.71 4.11
C GLN A 10 -13.73 -3.62 5.31
N GLU A 11 -12.78 -4.56 5.15
CA GLU A 11 -12.33 -5.45 6.24
C GLU A 11 -11.43 -4.71 7.24
N LEU A 12 -10.92 -3.52 6.91
CA LEU A 12 -10.04 -2.76 7.81
C LEU A 12 -10.85 -2.14 8.94
N SER A 13 -10.33 -2.21 10.17
CA SER A 13 -10.82 -1.39 11.28
C SER A 13 -10.53 0.10 11.02
N GLY A 14 -11.22 1.00 11.73
CA GLY A 14 -10.97 2.45 11.62
C GLY A 14 -9.47 2.82 11.80
N PRO A 15 -8.81 2.35 12.87
CA PRO A 15 -7.37 2.60 13.06
C PRO A 15 -6.50 2.04 11.93
N HIS A 16 -6.77 0.82 11.44
CA HIS A 16 -6.01 0.23 10.34
C HIS A 16 -6.19 1.00 9.02
N LEU A 17 -7.42 1.43 8.73
CA LEU A 17 -7.76 2.24 7.56
C LEU A 17 -6.99 3.56 7.55
N ILE A 18 -7.03 4.30 8.68
CA ILE A 18 -6.37 5.61 8.80
C ILE A 18 -4.84 5.46 8.76
N ALA A 19 -4.30 4.44 9.45
CA ALA A 19 -2.87 4.19 9.46
C ALA A 19 -2.36 3.91 8.04
N GLU A 20 -3.02 3.01 7.32
CA GLU A 20 -2.63 2.66 5.96
C GLU A 20 -2.74 3.85 5.00
N TYR A 21 -3.83 4.62 5.08
CA TYR A 21 -4.03 5.84 4.30
C TYR A 21 -2.86 6.84 4.47
N ARG A 22 -2.38 7.03 5.69
CA ARG A 22 -1.27 7.97 5.98
C ARG A 22 0.09 7.42 5.58
N GLU A 23 0.27 6.11 5.64
CA GLU A 23 1.55 5.47 5.40
C GLU A 23 1.80 5.14 3.92
N LEU A 24 0.76 4.78 3.17
CA LEU A 24 0.86 4.37 1.76
C LEU A 24 1.58 5.40 0.87
N PRO A 25 1.30 6.72 0.94
CA PRO A 25 1.99 7.72 0.10
C PRO A 25 3.52 7.70 0.24
N ARG A 26 4.05 7.26 1.39
CA ARG A 26 5.50 7.19 1.63
C ARG A 26 6.20 6.22 0.67
N VAL A 27 5.52 5.21 0.16
CA VAL A 27 6.10 4.23 -0.77
C VAL A 27 6.51 4.87 -2.09
N PHE A 28 5.75 5.85 -2.58
CA PHE A 28 6.06 6.55 -3.84
C PHE A 28 7.36 7.35 -3.73
N ALA A 29 7.52 8.13 -2.65
CA ALA A 29 8.75 8.89 -2.40
C ALA A 29 9.97 7.98 -2.19
N LEU A 30 9.76 6.78 -1.65
CA LEU A 30 10.82 5.78 -1.48
C LEU A 30 11.20 5.10 -2.80
N ALA A 31 10.21 4.78 -3.65
CA ALA A 31 10.41 4.22 -4.97
C ALA A 31 11.13 5.21 -5.89
N ASP A 32 10.77 6.50 -5.85
CA ASP A 32 11.45 7.57 -6.58
C ASP A 32 12.94 7.67 -6.24
N LYS A 33 13.26 7.69 -4.94
CA LYS A 33 14.66 7.66 -4.46
C LYS A 33 15.40 6.40 -4.88
N ALA A 34 14.73 5.25 -4.90
CA ALA A 34 15.34 3.98 -5.30
C ALA A 34 15.61 3.93 -6.80
N ALA A 35 14.68 4.42 -7.62
CA ALA A 35 14.85 4.54 -9.06
C ALA A 35 16.03 5.45 -9.42
N ALA A 36 16.17 6.59 -8.72
CA ALA A 36 17.29 7.51 -8.93
C ALA A 36 18.67 6.93 -8.53
N ARG A 37 18.71 6.07 -7.51
CA ARG A 37 19.96 5.41 -7.07
C ARG A 37 20.37 4.26 -7.99
N GLY A 38 19.40 3.60 -8.62
CA GLY A 38 19.60 2.33 -9.30
C GLY A 38 19.84 1.18 -8.32
N ASN A 39 19.66 -0.05 -8.82
CA ASN A 39 20.00 -1.32 -8.17
C ASN A 39 19.29 -1.61 -6.82
N PHE A 40 18.25 -2.45 -6.88
CA PHE A 40 17.76 -3.18 -5.71
C PHE A 40 17.27 -4.57 -6.11
N THR A 41 17.32 -5.51 -5.16
CA THR A 41 16.76 -6.84 -5.35
C THR A 41 15.27 -6.81 -5.06
N GLN A 42 14.46 -6.82 -6.11
CA GLN A 42 13.00 -6.87 -6.01
C GLN A 42 12.52 -8.20 -5.39
N PRO A 43 11.72 -8.18 -4.31
CA PRO A 43 11.09 -9.39 -3.79
C PRO A 43 10.13 -10.00 -4.82
N ALA A 44 10.23 -11.31 -5.02
CA ALA A 44 9.38 -12.07 -5.96
C ALA A 44 7.95 -12.24 -5.45
N CYS A 45 7.80 -12.46 -4.13
CA CYS A 45 6.52 -12.74 -3.49
C CYS A 45 6.16 -11.65 -2.48
N TYR A 46 4.86 -11.48 -2.27
CA TYR A 46 4.33 -10.63 -1.21
C TYR A 46 4.78 -11.17 0.17
N THR A 47 5.14 -10.27 1.07
CA THR A 47 5.59 -10.61 2.43
C THR A 47 5.20 -9.52 3.42
N LEU A 48 5.14 -9.86 4.70
CA LEU A 48 5.00 -8.91 5.81
C LEU A 48 6.30 -8.83 6.60
N GLY A 49 6.84 -7.62 6.79
CA GLY A 49 8.12 -7.39 7.47
C GLY A 49 9.23 -7.05 6.49
N LYS A 50 10.38 -7.74 6.59
CA LYS A 50 11.54 -7.47 5.73
C LYS A 50 11.16 -7.65 4.25
N GLY A 51 11.45 -6.65 3.42
CA GLY A 51 11.12 -6.65 2.00
C GLY A 51 9.69 -6.21 1.66
N HIS A 52 8.82 -5.97 2.63
CA HIS A 52 7.43 -5.59 2.39
C HIS A 52 7.28 -4.31 1.55
N VAL A 53 7.94 -3.23 1.95
CA VAL A 53 7.86 -1.96 1.22
C VAL A 53 8.54 -2.06 -0.15
N LEU A 54 9.67 -2.78 -0.22
CA LEU A 54 10.42 -3.01 -1.45
C LEU A 54 9.60 -3.80 -2.48
N PHE A 55 8.76 -4.74 -2.04
CA PHE A 55 7.83 -5.46 -2.90
C PHE A 55 6.97 -4.50 -3.75
N PHE A 56 6.56 -3.38 -3.16
CA PHE A 56 5.67 -2.41 -3.80
C PHE A 56 6.37 -1.35 -4.67
N TYR A 57 7.70 -1.25 -4.67
CA TYR A 57 8.39 -0.28 -5.53
C TYR A 57 8.04 -0.48 -7.00
N THR A 58 7.91 -1.74 -7.44
CA THR A 58 7.55 -2.06 -8.83
C THR A 58 6.05 -2.23 -9.08
N ARG A 59 5.19 -1.90 -8.10
CA ARG A 59 3.73 -2.13 -8.13
C ARG A 59 2.94 -0.87 -7.78
N LEU A 60 3.41 0.30 -8.20
CA LEU A 60 2.78 1.58 -7.88
C LEU A 60 1.39 1.74 -8.50
N GLY A 61 1.10 1.03 -9.60
CA GLY A 61 -0.24 0.99 -10.20
C GLY A 61 -1.29 0.42 -9.24
N TYR A 62 -0.94 -0.65 -8.52
CA TYR A 62 -1.77 -1.20 -7.45
C TYR A 62 -1.97 -0.18 -6.31
N LEU A 63 -0.90 0.51 -5.89
CA LEU A 63 -0.98 1.48 -4.79
C LEU A 63 -1.86 2.70 -5.11
N VAL A 64 -1.86 3.17 -6.36
CA VAL A 64 -2.75 4.26 -6.80
C VAL A 64 -4.21 3.85 -6.62
N LYS A 65 -4.59 2.68 -7.12
CA LYS A 65 -5.95 2.14 -6.98
C LYS A 65 -6.33 1.98 -5.51
N ARG A 66 -5.44 1.35 -4.73
CA ARG A 66 -5.63 1.11 -3.31
C ARG A 66 -5.80 2.41 -2.52
N HIS A 67 -4.99 3.43 -2.78
CA HIS A 67 -5.14 4.72 -2.09
C HIS A 67 -6.50 5.37 -2.40
N GLY A 68 -6.97 5.25 -3.65
CA GLY A 68 -8.32 5.67 -4.03
C GLY A 68 -9.42 4.92 -3.26
N GLU A 69 -9.28 3.60 -3.08
CA GLU A 69 -10.21 2.79 -2.29
C GLU A 69 -10.20 3.18 -0.81
N LEU A 70 -9.02 3.39 -0.21
CA LEU A 70 -8.89 3.86 1.17
C LEU A 70 -9.59 5.21 1.37
N ILE A 71 -9.39 6.17 0.45
CA ILE A 71 -10.05 7.48 0.51
C ILE A 71 -11.57 7.34 0.41
N LYS A 72 -12.07 6.52 -0.52
CA LYS A 72 -13.52 6.27 -0.69
C LYS A 72 -14.10 5.67 0.58
N GLU A 73 -13.43 4.67 1.15
CA GLU A 73 -13.87 4.01 2.37
C GLU A 73 -13.81 4.95 3.58
N MET A 74 -12.79 5.80 3.68
CA MET A 74 -12.72 6.84 4.70
C MET A 74 -13.89 7.80 4.63
N LYS A 75 -14.19 8.33 3.43
CA LYS A 75 -15.35 9.20 3.21
C LYS A 75 -16.67 8.51 3.54
N ARG A 76 -16.82 7.24 3.15
CA ARG A 76 -18.00 6.41 3.45
C ARG A 76 -18.24 6.28 4.96
N ARG A 77 -17.17 6.20 5.76
CA ARG A 77 -17.23 6.13 7.23
C ARG A 77 -17.31 7.50 7.92
N GLY A 78 -17.43 8.59 7.17
CA GLY A 78 -17.52 9.95 7.72
C GLY A 78 -16.20 10.60 8.09
N TYR A 79 -15.05 9.99 7.77
CA TYR A 79 -13.75 10.64 7.92
C TYR A 79 -13.52 11.69 6.84
N LYS A 80 -12.66 12.66 7.13
CA LYS A 80 -12.29 13.76 6.22
C LYS A 80 -10.84 13.61 5.74
N PRO A 81 -10.55 12.76 4.73
CA PRO A 81 -9.21 12.63 4.19
C PRO A 81 -8.75 13.93 3.52
N SER A 82 -7.49 14.32 3.73
CA SER A 82 -6.87 15.51 3.14
C SER A 82 -6.23 15.24 1.77
N PHE A 83 -5.61 14.09 1.58
CA PHE A 83 -5.12 13.62 0.27
C PHE A 83 -6.29 13.30 -0.67
N SER A 84 -6.15 13.69 -1.93
CA SER A 84 -7.13 13.44 -3.00
C SER A 84 -6.87 12.15 -3.80
N GLY A 85 -5.73 11.49 -3.56
CA GLY A 85 -5.28 10.32 -4.29
C GLY A 85 -3.80 10.44 -4.66
N MET A 86 -3.16 9.33 -5.01
CA MET A 86 -1.81 9.35 -5.60
C MET A 86 -1.96 9.29 -7.12
N LYS A 87 -1.17 10.07 -7.88
CA LYS A 87 -1.21 10.01 -9.34
C LYS A 87 0.20 9.83 -9.90
N ARG A 88 0.29 9.17 -11.06
CA ARG A 88 1.56 8.95 -11.75
C ARG A 88 2.27 10.25 -12.12
N GLN A 89 1.51 11.23 -12.55
CA GLN A 89 2.01 12.57 -12.89
C GLN A 89 2.69 13.30 -11.72
N ASP A 90 2.42 12.91 -10.47
CA ASP A 90 3.05 13.52 -9.29
C ASP A 90 4.50 13.03 -9.11
N PHE A 91 4.92 12.00 -9.87
CA PHE A 91 6.25 11.36 -9.78
C PHE A 91 6.85 11.10 -11.17
N PRO A 92 7.21 12.16 -11.94
CA PRO A 92 7.71 12.02 -13.31
C PRO A 92 9.09 11.33 -13.39
N GLY A 93 9.85 11.28 -12.30
CA GLY A 93 11.16 10.62 -12.24
C GLY A 93 11.11 9.10 -12.12
N ILE A 94 9.92 8.52 -11.87
CA ILE A 94 9.77 7.08 -11.68
C ILE A 94 9.55 6.38 -13.03
N PRO A 95 10.42 5.42 -13.43
CA PRO A 95 10.29 4.68 -14.68
C PRO A 95 9.00 3.87 -14.80
N ASP A 96 8.54 3.66 -16.03
CA ASP A 96 7.31 2.93 -16.38
C ASP A 96 7.20 1.55 -15.75
N GLU A 97 8.32 0.84 -15.62
CA GLU A 97 8.37 -0.50 -15.03
C GLU A 97 7.97 -0.55 -13.55
N TYR A 98 7.92 0.59 -12.85
CA TYR A 98 7.49 0.67 -11.46
C TYR A 98 5.97 0.76 -11.32
N TRP A 99 5.27 1.13 -12.39
CA TRP A 99 3.83 1.41 -12.41
C TRP A 99 2.98 0.18 -12.70
N ARG A 100 3.51 -1.02 -12.49
CA ARG A 100 2.77 -2.27 -12.73
C ARG A 100 1.60 -2.39 -11.75
N ASP A 101 0.60 -3.11 -12.21
CA ASP A 101 -0.49 -3.55 -11.36
C ASP A 101 -0.11 -4.84 -10.62
N TRP A 102 -0.91 -5.19 -9.63
CA TRP A 102 -0.76 -6.45 -8.90
C TRP A 102 -2.09 -6.89 -8.32
N GLN A 103 -2.40 -8.18 -8.47
CA GLN A 103 -3.53 -8.81 -7.82
C GLN A 103 -3.05 -9.66 -6.65
N PRO A 104 -3.56 -9.43 -5.42
CA PRO A 104 -3.22 -10.27 -4.28
C PRO A 104 -3.61 -11.73 -4.52
N SER A 105 -2.72 -12.66 -4.16
CA SER A 105 -3.06 -14.08 -4.08
C SER A 105 -3.86 -14.38 -2.82
N GLU A 106 -4.50 -15.55 -2.79
CA GLU A 106 -5.23 -16.02 -1.60
C GLU A 106 -4.32 -16.11 -0.37
N ASP A 107 -3.08 -16.58 -0.54
CA ASP A 107 -2.07 -16.61 0.52
C ASP A 107 -1.74 -15.22 1.06
N ALA A 108 -1.61 -14.22 0.16
CA ALA A 108 -1.36 -12.84 0.58
C ALA A 108 -2.54 -12.26 1.36
N LEU A 109 -3.78 -12.55 0.95
CA LEU A 109 -4.99 -12.16 1.65
C LEU A 109 -5.04 -12.80 3.04
N ASN A 110 -4.83 -14.11 3.13
CA ASN A 110 -4.85 -14.85 4.39
C ASN A 110 -3.76 -14.39 5.37
N LEU A 111 -2.55 -14.13 4.86
CA LEU A 111 -1.46 -13.58 5.65
C LEU A 111 -1.81 -12.20 6.25
N ASN A 112 -2.50 -11.34 5.48
CA ASN A 112 -2.96 -10.05 5.98
C ASN A 112 -4.07 -10.18 7.02
N ARG A 113 -5.09 -11.02 6.75
CA ARG A 113 -6.19 -11.25 7.70
C ARG A 113 -5.67 -11.79 9.02
N GLN A 114 -4.71 -12.72 8.98
CA GLN A 114 -4.04 -13.20 10.18
C GLN A 114 -3.34 -12.05 10.93
N ARG A 115 -2.54 -11.24 10.24
CA ARG A 115 -1.82 -10.12 10.88
C ARG A 115 -2.76 -9.07 11.47
N ILE A 116 -3.90 -8.80 10.83
CA ILE A 116 -4.92 -7.87 11.32
C ILE A 116 -5.56 -8.42 12.60
N ARG A 117 -5.87 -9.73 12.64
CA ARG A 117 -6.40 -10.38 13.86
C ARG A 117 -5.41 -10.34 15.02
N GLU A 118 -4.14 -10.63 14.78
CA GLU A 118 -3.07 -10.56 15.80
C GLU A 118 -2.84 -9.14 16.38
N ARG A 119 -3.23 -8.10 15.63
CA ARG A 119 -2.99 -6.69 15.99
C ARG A 119 -4.26 -5.92 16.33
N SER A 120 -5.42 -6.57 16.25
CA SER A 120 -6.66 -6.03 16.79
C SER A 120 -6.76 -6.54 18.24
N PRO A 121 -7.08 -5.68 19.23
CA PRO A 121 -7.39 -6.18 20.56
C PRO A 121 -8.48 -7.24 20.45
N LEU A 122 -8.36 -8.33 21.22
CA LEU A 122 -9.52 -9.19 21.48
C LEU A 122 -10.63 -8.27 21.97
N ALA A 123 -11.73 -8.23 21.22
CA ALA A 123 -12.95 -7.57 21.67
C ALA A 123 -13.46 -8.24 22.93
#